data_AF-A0A934DIH9-F1
#
_entry.id   AF-A0A934DIH9-F1
#
_cell.length_a   1.000
_cell.length_b   1.000
_cell.length_c   1.000
_cell.angle_alpha   90.00
_cell.angle_beta   90.00
_cell.angle_gamma   90.00
#
_symmetry.space_group_name_H-M   'P 1'
#
loop_
_entity.id
_entity.type
_entity.pdbx_description
1 polymer ?
#
loop_
_entity_poly.entity_id
_entity_poly.type
_entity_poly.pdbx_seq_one_letter_code
_entity_poly.pdbx_strand_id
1 'polypeptide(L)'
;MRKPHLIIALCALALAGCAGKMDAQRGLSEEWRLRSLEENFLNFKESQREQEERVREQQRKLMDRVRAMEESLARMQEQMGAAPARSAAPLASAPASSPAPMASAPAPSYVYSSPAPATQAAPASATKSLYEQGMTLVRAEKGAEGRAILTQFLETDPQSALVPNAIYWIGESHYLDKNYAQAILVFKDVTRRFPKHHKAAAALYKIAMCYQAMGEKDNATLYLRALLKDHPKSEPAPAARKMLAELGG
;
A
#
# COMPACT_ATOMS: atom_id res chain seq x y z
N MET A 1 -55.82 -16.58 64.49
CA MET A 1 -56.41 -16.54 63.14
C MET A 1 -55.77 -15.41 62.33
N ARG A 2 -55.00 -15.74 61.28
CA ARG A 2 -54.99 -15.13 59.90
C ARG A 2 -55.13 -13.59 59.79
N LYS A 3 -54.27 -12.76 59.16
CA LYS A 3 -53.22 -12.88 58.10
C LYS A 3 -52.32 -11.60 58.10
N PRO A 4 -51.13 -11.61 57.45
CA PRO A 4 -50.23 -10.45 57.32
C PRO A 4 -50.19 -9.91 55.88
N HIS A 5 -50.65 -8.68 55.58
CA HIS A 5 -50.38 -8.01 54.29
C HIS A 5 -50.55 -6.49 54.40
N LEU A 6 -49.47 -5.73 54.62
CA LEU A 6 -49.37 -4.34 54.12
C LEU A 6 -47.90 -3.86 54.09
N ILE A 7 -47.03 -4.59 53.41
CA ILE A 7 -45.79 -4.04 52.88
C ILE A 7 -45.87 -4.35 51.39
N ILE A 8 -46.15 -3.33 50.57
CA ILE A 8 -45.84 -3.17 49.14
C ILE A 8 -46.66 -1.94 48.71
N ALA A 9 -46.02 -0.78 48.62
CA ALA A 9 -46.31 0.28 47.65
C ALA A 9 -45.56 1.56 48.05
N LEU A 10 -44.23 1.62 47.86
CA LEU A 10 -43.53 2.87 47.52
C LEU A 10 -42.06 2.61 47.11
N CYS A 11 -41.87 1.76 46.11
CA CYS A 11 -40.59 1.62 45.38
C CYS A 11 -40.82 1.77 43.86
N ALA A 12 -41.59 2.77 43.46
CA ALA A 12 -41.82 3.07 42.05
C ALA A 12 -41.58 4.56 41.81
N LEU A 13 -40.30 4.96 41.71
CA LEU A 13 -39.82 6.13 40.96
C LEU A 13 -38.30 6.29 41.13
N ALA A 14 -37.52 5.37 40.53
CA ALA A 14 -36.08 5.55 40.38
C ALA A 14 -35.51 4.80 39.15
N LEU A 15 -36.23 4.77 38.01
CA LEU A 15 -35.76 4.09 36.78
C LEU A 15 -35.79 4.98 35.52
N ALA A 16 -35.62 6.30 35.65
CA ALA A 16 -35.49 7.20 34.50
C ALA A 16 -34.12 7.91 34.41
N GLY A 17 -33.08 7.38 35.07
CA GLY A 17 -31.76 8.02 35.17
C GLY A 17 -30.59 7.31 34.49
N CYS A 18 -30.75 6.09 33.99
CA CYS A 18 -29.60 5.28 33.51
C CYS A 18 -29.38 5.32 31.98
N ALA A 19 -30.33 5.82 31.18
CA ALA A 19 -30.17 5.88 29.73
C ALA A 19 -29.23 7.03 29.29
N GLY A 20 -29.36 8.22 29.90
CA GLY A 20 -28.58 9.40 29.50
C GLY A 20 -27.09 9.35 29.88
N LYS A 21 -26.72 8.63 30.95
CA LYS A 21 -25.31 8.48 31.36
C LYS A 21 -24.51 7.51 30.47
N MET A 22 -25.16 6.49 29.88
CA MET A 22 -24.50 5.55 28.97
C MET A 22 -24.21 6.16 27.60
N ASP A 23 -25.07 7.04 27.09
CA ASP A 23 -24.83 7.70 25.79
C ASP A 23 -23.80 8.84 25.88
N ALA A 24 -23.73 9.57 27.00
CA ALA A 24 -22.65 10.53 27.25
C ALA A 24 -21.26 9.85 27.36
N GLN A 25 -21.20 8.65 27.94
CA GLN A 25 -19.96 7.88 28.05
C GLN A 25 -19.53 7.26 26.69
N ARG A 26 -20.47 6.96 25.80
CA ARG A 26 -20.19 6.54 24.42
C ARG A 26 -19.61 7.68 23.57
N GLY A 27 -20.18 8.89 23.66
CA GLY A 27 -19.66 10.07 22.95
C GLY A 27 -18.23 10.46 23.37
N LEU A 28 -17.95 10.45 24.68
CA LEU A 28 -16.60 10.65 25.22
C LEU A 28 -15.61 9.56 24.77
N SER A 29 -16.07 8.33 24.54
CA SER A 29 -15.24 7.24 24.02
C SER A 29 -14.94 7.35 22.53
N GLU A 30 -15.83 7.97 21.73
CA GLU A 30 -15.64 8.16 20.29
C GLU A 30 -14.74 9.36 20.01
N GLU A 31 -14.86 10.46 20.76
CA GLU A 31 -13.95 11.61 20.67
C GLU A 31 -12.54 11.27 21.12
N TRP A 32 -12.39 10.55 22.24
CA TRP A 32 -11.08 10.07 22.69
C TRP A 32 -10.48 9.06 21.70
N ARG A 33 -11.30 8.21 21.08
CA ARG A 33 -10.85 7.30 20.01
C ARG A 33 -10.42 8.03 18.76
N LEU A 34 -11.12 9.06 18.32
CA LEU A 34 -10.72 9.88 17.17
C LEU A 34 -9.39 10.58 17.44
N ARG A 35 -9.24 11.17 18.64
CA ARG A 35 -8.00 11.84 19.05
C ARG A 35 -6.83 10.87 19.17
N SER A 36 -7.06 9.71 19.78
CA SER A 36 -6.07 8.64 19.87
C SER A 36 -5.71 8.08 18.49
N LEU A 37 -6.67 7.95 17.57
CA LEU A 37 -6.43 7.50 16.20
C LEU A 37 -5.61 8.52 15.40
N GLU A 38 -5.82 9.81 15.65
CA GLU A 38 -5.11 10.92 15.02
C GLU A 38 -3.68 11.04 15.55
N GLU A 39 -3.50 10.88 16.87
CA GLU A 39 -2.19 10.79 17.53
C GLU A 39 -1.42 9.53 17.07
N ASN A 40 -2.07 8.37 17.02
CA ASN A 40 -1.48 7.15 16.48
C ASN A 40 -1.12 7.30 15.00
N PHE A 41 -1.94 8.01 14.21
CA PHE A 41 -1.64 8.31 12.82
C PHE A 41 -0.43 9.24 12.67
N LEU A 42 -0.30 10.25 13.54
CA LEU A 42 0.84 11.18 13.57
C LEU A 42 2.14 10.47 13.98
N ASN A 43 2.12 9.75 15.10
CA ASN A 43 3.28 8.97 15.58
C ASN A 43 3.68 7.90 14.56
N PHE A 44 2.71 7.26 13.93
CA PHE A 44 3.00 6.31 12.86
C PHE A 44 3.61 6.98 11.63
N LYS A 45 3.13 8.16 11.22
CA LYS A 45 3.70 8.95 10.12
C LYS A 45 5.13 9.40 10.40
N GLU A 46 5.45 9.68 11.65
CA GLU A 46 6.81 10.00 12.10
C GLU A 46 7.72 8.76 12.03
N SER A 47 7.29 7.63 12.58
CA SER A 47 8.00 6.35 12.47
C SER A 47 8.21 5.91 11.01
N GLN A 48 7.29 6.26 10.13
CA GLN A 48 7.38 6.10 8.68
C GLN A 48 8.53 6.89 8.05
N ARG A 49 8.66 8.18 8.40
CA ARG A 49 9.77 9.01 7.93
C ARG A 49 11.10 8.44 8.40
N GLU A 50 11.16 8.01 9.66
CA GLU A 50 12.37 7.38 10.21
C GLU A 50 12.72 6.08 9.48
N GLN A 51 11.74 5.23 9.18
CA GLN A 51 11.95 4.00 8.41
C GLN A 51 12.43 4.31 6.98
N GLU A 52 11.83 5.28 6.29
CA GLU A 52 12.28 5.70 4.96
C GLU A 52 13.69 6.29 4.99
N GLU A 53 14.02 7.12 5.98
CA GLU A 53 15.35 7.67 6.15
C GLU A 53 16.37 6.57 6.45
N ARG A 54 16.01 5.58 7.28
CA ARG A 54 16.86 4.39 7.52
C ARG A 54 17.10 3.62 6.23
N VAL A 55 16.08 3.39 5.41
CA VAL A 55 16.21 2.70 4.12
C VAL A 55 17.05 3.52 3.15
N ARG A 56 16.83 4.83 3.04
CA ARG A 56 17.65 5.74 2.21
C ARG A 56 19.10 5.76 2.66
N GLU A 57 19.34 5.78 3.96
CA GLU A 57 20.69 5.74 4.53
C GLU A 57 21.36 4.38 4.29
N GLN A 58 20.63 3.28 4.40
CA GLN A 58 21.13 1.96 4.02
C GLN A 58 21.48 1.89 2.53
N GLN A 59 20.64 2.46 1.66
CA GLN A 59 20.93 2.54 0.23
C GLN A 59 22.15 3.42 -0.06
N ARG A 60 22.29 4.57 0.61
CA ARG A 60 23.47 5.43 0.48
C ARG A 60 24.74 4.68 0.88
N LYS A 61 24.73 4.05 2.06
CA LYS A 61 25.84 3.21 2.54
C LYS A 61 26.16 2.06 1.59
N LEU A 62 25.14 1.44 1.00
CA LEU A 62 25.33 0.37 0.01
C LEU A 62 26.01 0.92 -1.25
N MET A 63 25.54 2.05 -1.78
CA MET A 63 26.14 2.71 -2.94
C MET A 63 27.58 3.17 -2.66
N ASP A 64 27.85 3.71 -1.48
CA ASP A 64 29.22 4.09 -1.06
C ASP A 64 30.13 2.86 -0.99
N ARG A 65 29.62 1.72 -0.49
CA ARG A 65 30.37 0.45 -0.47
C ARG A 65 30.63 -0.07 -1.88
N VAL A 66 29.66 0.04 -2.79
CA VAL A 66 29.83 -0.35 -4.20
C VAL A 66 30.94 0.50 -4.84
N ARG A 67 30.88 1.82 -4.68
CA ARG A 67 31.92 2.74 -5.17
C ARG A 67 33.29 2.42 -4.59
N ALA A 68 33.39 2.19 -3.29
CA ALA A 68 34.65 1.85 -2.65
C ALA A 68 35.21 0.50 -3.15
N MET A 69 34.33 -0.47 -3.44
CA MET A 69 34.71 -1.75 -4.04
C MET A 69 35.20 -1.59 -5.48
N GLU A 70 34.54 -0.74 -6.28
CA GLU A 70 35.00 -0.38 -7.64
C GLU A 70 36.38 0.28 -7.62
N GLU A 71 36.62 1.23 -6.70
CA GLU A 71 37.93 1.87 -6.52
C GLU A 71 39.00 0.86 -6.05
N SER A 72 38.66 -0.07 -5.16
CA SER A 72 39.56 -1.14 -4.73
C SER A 72 39.90 -2.10 -5.87
N LEU A 73 38.93 -2.44 -6.73
CA LEU A 73 39.15 -3.27 -7.91
C LEU A 73 40.09 -2.56 -8.89
N ALA A 74 39.90 -1.26 -9.14
CA ALA A 74 40.80 -0.47 -9.98
C ALA A 74 42.24 -0.47 -9.47
N ARG A 75 42.44 -0.24 -8.15
CA ARG A 75 43.77 -0.30 -7.52
C ARG A 75 44.42 -1.68 -7.61
N MET A 76 43.62 -2.74 -7.44
CA MET A 76 44.10 -4.12 -7.53
C MET A 76 44.50 -4.47 -8.97
N GLN A 77 43.75 -3.99 -9.97
CA GLN A 77 44.10 -4.11 -11.37
C GLN A 77 45.39 -3.34 -11.73
N GLU A 78 45.61 -2.14 -11.18
CA GLU A 78 46.87 -1.42 -11.35
C GLU A 78 48.07 -2.17 -10.73
N GLN A 79 47.91 -2.75 -9.54
CA GLN A 79 48.94 -3.58 -8.91
C GLN A 79 49.25 -4.86 -9.70
N MET A 80 48.25 -5.48 -10.33
CA MET A 80 48.44 -6.63 -11.22
C MET A 80 48.89 -6.25 -12.65
N GLY A 81 48.70 -4.99 -13.05
CA GLY A 81 49.01 -4.47 -14.40
C GLY A 81 50.43 -3.94 -14.57
N ALA A 82 51.24 -3.87 -13.51
CA ALA A 82 52.65 -3.45 -13.57
C ALA A 82 53.60 -4.60 -13.95
N ALA A 83 53.37 -5.22 -15.12
CA ALA A 83 54.39 -5.98 -15.84
C ALA A 83 54.68 -5.26 -17.17
N PRO A 84 55.95 -4.99 -17.54
CA PRO A 84 56.24 -4.15 -18.70
C PRO A 84 55.94 -4.94 -19.98
N ALA A 85 54.84 -4.58 -20.65
CA ALA A 85 54.63 -4.92 -22.05
C ALA A 85 55.70 -4.19 -22.88
N ARG A 86 56.74 -4.94 -23.28
CA ARG A 86 57.71 -4.47 -24.28
C ARG A 86 56.99 -4.26 -25.61
N SER A 87 56.88 -2.99 -25.98
CA SER A 87 56.94 -2.41 -27.32
C SER A 87 56.90 -3.39 -28.50
N ALA A 88 55.84 -3.29 -29.31
CA ALA A 88 55.94 -3.37 -30.76
C ALA A 88 54.91 -2.43 -31.38
N ALA A 89 55.37 -1.27 -31.84
CA ALA A 89 54.67 -0.41 -32.81
C ALA A 89 55.23 -0.71 -34.24
N PRO A 90 54.80 -0.02 -35.30
CA PRO A 90 53.73 -0.44 -36.20
C PRO A 90 54.21 -0.62 -37.66
N LEU A 91 53.54 -1.45 -38.46
CA LEU A 91 53.73 -1.49 -39.92
C LEU A 91 52.38 -1.53 -40.65
N ALA A 92 52.24 -0.59 -41.57
CA ALA A 92 51.07 -0.24 -42.36
C ALA A 92 50.88 -1.13 -43.60
N SER A 93 49.65 -1.21 -44.12
CA SER A 93 49.31 -0.88 -45.53
C SER A 93 47.86 -1.28 -45.90
N ALA A 94 47.10 -0.30 -46.40
CA ALA A 94 45.79 -0.39 -47.11
C ALA A 94 45.94 -1.12 -48.49
N PRO A 95 44.93 -1.25 -49.41
CA PRO A 95 43.60 -0.60 -49.52
C PRO A 95 42.43 -1.46 -50.12
N ALA A 96 41.34 -0.77 -50.52
CA ALA A 96 40.32 -1.13 -51.54
C ALA A 96 39.18 -2.10 -51.13
N SER A 97 37.92 -1.99 -51.54
CA SER A 97 37.13 -1.02 -52.33
C SER A 97 35.64 -1.38 -52.17
N SER A 98 34.74 -0.40 -52.16
CA SER A 98 33.30 -0.63 -52.37
C SER A 98 33.01 -1.04 -53.83
N PRO A 99 31.85 -1.68 -54.07
CA PRO A 99 30.83 -0.94 -54.82
C PRO A 99 29.40 -1.16 -54.30
N ALA A 100 28.57 -0.11 -54.41
CA ALA A 100 27.10 -0.21 -54.50
C ALA A 100 26.69 -0.28 -55.98
N PRO A 101 25.45 -0.71 -56.35
CA PRO A 101 24.33 0.25 -56.37
C PRO A 101 22.89 -0.31 -56.12
N MET A 102 21.97 0.63 -55.75
CA MET A 102 20.52 0.84 -56.08
C MET A 102 19.58 -0.37 -56.37
N ALA A 103 18.28 -0.43 -56.06
CA ALA A 103 17.21 0.44 -55.51
C ALA A 103 16.02 -0.50 -55.14
N SER A 104 15.09 -0.19 -54.22
CA SER A 104 13.79 0.47 -54.49
C SER A 104 12.92 0.46 -53.20
N ALA A 105 12.18 1.57 -53.01
CA ALA A 105 11.35 2.02 -51.87
C ALA A 105 9.99 1.26 -51.71
N PRO A 106 8.98 1.68 -50.89
CA PRO A 106 8.85 2.87 -50.02
C PRO A 106 8.18 2.69 -48.63
N ALA A 107 8.18 3.80 -47.87
CA ALA A 107 7.53 4.05 -46.57
C ALA A 107 5.98 4.19 -46.66
N PRO A 108 5.28 4.45 -45.54
CA PRO A 108 5.07 5.86 -45.23
C PRO A 108 5.30 6.26 -43.76
N SER A 109 5.77 7.49 -43.68
CA SER A 109 5.88 8.41 -42.56
C SER A 109 4.54 8.75 -41.90
N TYR A 110 4.55 8.87 -40.58
CA TYR A 110 3.61 9.73 -39.87
C TYR A 110 4.37 10.88 -39.23
N VAL A 111 4.30 12.04 -39.88
CA VAL A 111 4.45 13.34 -39.21
C VAL A 111 3.30 14.22 -39.67
N TYR A 112 2.36 14.45 -38.76
CA TYR A 112 1.70 15.74 -38.59
C TYR A 112 1.31 15.81 -37.10
N SER A 113 2.13 16.47 -36.30
CA SER A 113 2.03 17.90 -35.96
C SER A 113 0.84 18.19 -35.06
N SER A 114 1.16 18.67 -33.86
CA SER A 114 0.23 19.27 -32.90
C SER A 114 -0.48 20.47 -33.53
N PRO A 115 -1.74 20.72 -33.15
CA PRO A 115 -1.97 21.62 -32.01
C PRO A 115 -2.99 21.06 -31.00
N ALA A 116 -2.79 21.37 -29.72
CA ALA A 116 -3.74 21.09 -28.64
C ALA A 116 -5.10 21.82 -28.86
N PRO A 117 -6.24 21.29 -28.36
CA PRO A 117 -6.53 21.40 -26.93
C PRO A 117 -7.14 20.15 -26.28
N ALA A 118 -6.86 20.00 -24.98
CA ALA A 118 -7.65 19.35 -23.91
C ALA A 118 -8.33 17.96 -24.13
N THR A 119 -8.01 17.07 -23.18
CA THR A 119 -8.72 15.83 -22.78
C THR A 119 -8.54 14.60 -23.68
N GLN A 120 -7.30 14.12 -23.80
CA GLN A 120 -7.06 12.74 -24.22
C GLN A 120 -7.18 11.83 -23.00
N ALA A 121 -8.34 11.18 -22.85
CA ALA A 121 -8.43 9.97 -22.07
C ALA A 121 -7.48 8.94 -22.72
N ALA A 122 -6.48 8.48 -21.97
CA ALA A 122 -5.67 7.34 -22.39
C ALA A 122 -6.60 6.17 -22.76
N PRO A 123 -6.27 5.34 -23.78
CA PRO A 123 -7.15 4.24 -24.16
C PRO A 123 -7.36 3.33 -22.95
N ALA A 124 -8.60 3.16 -22.53
CA ALA A 124 -8.99 2.40 -21.34
C ALA A 124 -8.40 0.97 -21.28
N SER A 125 -7.95 0.43 -22.41
CA SER A 125 -7.23 -0.85 -22.51
C SER A 125 -5.81 -0.80 -21.94
N ALA A 126 -5.06 0.30 -22.17
CA ALA A 126 -3.70 0.46 -21.68
C ALA A 126 -3.67 0.61 -20.15
N THR A 127 -4.66 1.30 -19.58
CA THR A 127 -4.69 1.50 -18.12
C THR A 127 -5.17 0.26 -17.38
N LYS A 128 -6.11 -0.49 -17.95
CA LYS A 128 -6.48 -1.82 -17.40
C LYS A 128 -5.27 -2.77 -17.37
N SER A 129 -4.39 -2.70 -18.37
CA SER A 129 -3.14 -3.46 -18.42
C SER A 129 -2.19 -3.14 -17.26
N LEU A 130 -2.03 -1.86 -16.89
CA LEU A 130 -1.22 -1.46 -15.73
C LEU A 130 -1.74 -2.06 -14.42
N TYR A 131 -3.06 -2.01 -14.20
CA TYR A 131 -3.67 -2.63 -13.02
C TYR A 131 -3.37 -4.14 -12.96
N GLU A 132 -3.58 -4.86 -14.07
CA GLU A 132 -3.36 -6.31 -14.13
C GLU A 132 -1.90 -6.69 -13.91
N GLN A 133 -0.97 -5.93 -14.51
CA GLN A 133 0.46 -6.11 -14.33
C GLN A 133 0.88 -5.88 -12.87
N GLY A 134 0.47 -4.76 -12.28
CA GLY A 134 0.81 -4.42 -10.91
C GLY A 134 0.27 -5.44 -9.90
N MET A 135 -0.99 -5.85 -10.06
CA MET A 135 -1.60 -6.92 -9.25
C MET A 135 -0.82 -8.25 -9.38
N THR A 136 -0.39 -8.61 -10.59
CA THR A 136 0.35 -9.85 -10.83
C THR A 136 1.71 -9.83 -10.13
N LEU A 137 2.42 -8.69 -10.17
CA LEU A 137 3.68 -8.52 -9.45
C LEU A 137 3.49 -8.64 -7.93
N VAL A 138 2.44 -8.04 -7.36
CA VAL A 138 2.13 -8.17 -5.92
C VAL A 138 1.89 -9.64 -5.55
N ARG A 139 1.16 -10.40 -6.38
CA ARG A 139 0.91 -11.83 -6.16
C ARG A 139 2.16 -12.69 -6.31
N ALA A 140 3.11 -12.26 -7.13
CA ALA A 140 4.41 -12.90 -7.27
C ALA A 140 5.41 -12.48 -6.18
N GLU A 141 4.94 -11.89 -5.08
CA GLU A 141 5.74 -11.37 -3.95
C GLU A 141 6.73 -10.25 -4.33
N LYS A 142 6.62 -9.70 -5.54
CA LYS A 142 7.37 -8.51 -5.99
C LYS A 142 6.64 -7.25 -5.58
N GLY A 143 6.47 -7.09 -4.27
CA GLY A 143 5.60 -6.07 -3.69
C GLY A 143 5.97 -4.64 -4.12
N ALA A 144 7.25 -4.26 -4.02
CA ALA A 144 7.70 -2.92 -4.38
C ALA A 144 7.45 -2.56 -5.86
N GLU A 145 7.79 -3.47 -6.78
CA GLU A 145 7.54 -3.30 -8.21
C GLU A 145 6.03 -3.19 -8.50
N GLY A 146 5.23 -4.09 -7.92
CA GLY A 146 3.78 -4.09 -8.08
C GLY A 146 3.12 -2.81 -7.56
N ARG A 147 3.57 -2.28 -6.41
CA ARG A 147 3.11 -0.98 -5.89
C ARG A 147 3.43 0.18 -6.82
N ALA A 148 4.62 0.19 -7.41
CA ALA A 148 5.01 1.25 -8.35
C ALA A 148 4.08 1.28 -9.57
N ILE A 149 3.81 0.12 -10.18
CA ILE A 149 2.90 0.00 -11.33
C ILE A 149 1.45 0.35 -10.95
N LEU A 150 0.98 -0.09 -9.79
CA LEU A 150 -0.37 0.25 -9.31
C LEU A 150 -0.51 1.75 -8.99
N THR A 151 0.56 2.39 -8.50
CA THR A 151 0.58 3.84 -8.26
C THR A 151 0.50 4.60 -9.59
N GLN A 152 1.27 4.17 -10.58
CA GLN A 152 1.19 4.73 -11.94
C GLN A 152 -0.22 4.58 -12.54
N PHE A 153 -0.88 3.43 -12.33
CA PHE A 153 -2.26 3.23 -12.72
C PHE A 153 -3.19 4.28 -12.08
N LEU A 154 -3.04 4.54 -10.78
CA LEU A 154 -3.87 5.53 -10.06
C LEU A 154 -3.66 6.96 -10.55
N GLU A 155 -2.45 7.30 -10.99
CA GLU A 155 -2.13 8.62 -11.58
C GLU A 155 -2.70 8.76 -13.00
N THR A 156 -2.68 7.65 -13.76
CA THR A 156 -3.08 7.65 -15.18
C THR A 156 -4.60 7.57 -15.37
N ASP A 157 -5.31 6.82 -14.51
CA ASP A 157 -6.78 6.68 -14.57
C ASP A 157 -7.41 6.81 -13.18
N PRO A 158 -7.43 8.03 -12.61
CA PRO A 158 -7.94 8.27 -11.26
C PRO A 158 -9.47 8.11 -11.13
N GLN A 159 -10.20 8.00 -12.25
CA GLN A 159 -11.66 7.82 -12.28
C GLN A 159 -12.07 6.37 -12.57
N SER A 160 -11.10 5.46 -12.72
CA SER A 160 -11.38 4.07 -13.01
C SER A 160 -12.24 3.40 -11.94
N ALA A 161 -13.17 2.54 -12.37
CA ALA A 161 -13.87 1.63 -11.45
C ALA A 161 -12.90 0.66 -10.73
N LEU A 162 -11.68 0.50 -11.24
CA LEU A 162 -10.63 -0.33 -10.65
C LEU A 162 -9.80 0.40 -9.58
N VAL A 163 -9.97 1.71 -9.38
CA VAL A 163 -9.24 2.47 -8.35
C VAL A 163 -9.32 1.85 -6.95
N PRO A 164 -10.51 1.45 -6.43
CA PRO A 164 -10.58 0.82 -5.11
C PRO A 164 -9.85 -0.53 -5.04
N ASN A 165 -9.78 -1.24 -6.17
CA ASN A 165 -9.06 -2.50 -6.28
C ASN A 165 -7.54 -2.27 -6.31
N ALA A 166 -7.06 -1.28 -7.05
CA ALA A 166 -5.65 -0.93 -7.11
C ALA A 166 -5.12 -0.49 -5.73
N ILE A 167 -5.83 0.40 -5.04
CA ILE A 167 -5.48 0.82 -3.68
C ILE A 167 -5.46 -0.39 -2.74
N TYR A 168 -6.44 -1.30 -2.85
CA TYR A 168 -6.44 -2.55 -2.06
C TYR A 168 -5.18 -3.39 -2.32
N TRP A 169 -4.75 -3.56 -3.57
CA TRP A 169 -3.54 -4.33 -3.88
C TRP A 169 -2.25 -3.65 -3.40
N ILE A 170 -2.19 -2.32 -3.39
CA ILE A 170 -1.08 -1.58 -2.77
C ILE A 170 -1.02 -1.90 -1.27
N GLY A 171 -2.17 -1.86 -0.58
CA GLY A 171 -2.26 -2.23 0.83
C GLY A 171 -1.86 -3.67 1.09
N GLU A 172 -2.29 -4.59 0.23
CA GLU A 172 -1.94 -6.01 0.32
C GLU A 172 -0.45 -6.24 0.15
N SER A 173 0.17 -5.48 -0.74
CA SER A 173 1.60 -5.51 -0.92
C SER A 173 2.37 -5.04 0.32
N HIS A 174 1.92 -3.98 0.99
CA HIS A 174 2.51 -3.59 2.28
C HIS A 174 2.29 -4.63 3.36
N TYR A 175 1.13 -5.30 3.38
CA TYR A 175 0.84 -6.38 4.31
C TYR A 175 1.79 -7.57 4.14
N LEU A 176 2.06 -7.98 2.88
CA LEU A 176 3.01 -9.05 2.56
C LEU A 176 4.43 -8.71 3.00
N ASP A 177 4.84 -7.46 2.83
CA ASP A 177 6.13 -6.95 3.32
C ASP A 177 6.18 -6.77 4.86
N LYS A 178 5.10 -7.14 5.58
CA LYS A 178 4.91 -6.92 7.02
C LYS A 178 4.97 -5.45 7.44
N ASN A 179 4.81 -4.53 6.49
CA ASN A 179 4.66 -3.10 6.71
C ASN A 179 3.22 -2.77 7.12
N TYR A 180 2.77 -3.39 8.22
CA TYR A 180 1.36 -3.42 8.64
C TYR A 180 0.74 -2.04 8.78
N ALA A 181 1.47 -1.09 9.34
CA ALA A 181 0.90 0.21 9.55
C ALA A 181 0.79 1.04 8.25
N GLN A 182 1.65 0.81 7.24
CA GLN A 182 1.40 1.35 5.89
C GLN A 182 0.20 0.70 5.23
N ALA A 183 0.08 -0.62 5.35
CA ALA A 183 -1.07 -1.34 4.87
C ALA A 183 -2.36 -0.76 5.47
N ILE A 184 -2.38 -0.47 6.78
CA ILE A 184 -3.52 0.17 7.46
C ILE A 184 -3.87 1.51 6.82
N LEU A 185 -2.90 2.40 6.54
CA LEU A 185 -3.19 3.70 5.93
C LEU A 185 -3.82 3.55 4.54
N VAL A 186 -3.25 2.66 3.72
CA VAL A 186 -3.73 2.41 2.36
C VAL A 186 -5.12 1.78 2.37
N PHE A 187 -5.35 0.78 3.22
CA PHE A 187 -6.67 0.17 3.38
C PHE A 187 -7.71 1.15 3.92
N LYS A 188 -7.34 2.03 4.86
CA LYS A 188 -8.24 3.08 5.37
C LYS A 188 -8.67 4.04 4.25
N ASP A 189 -7.83 4.25 3.24
CA ASP A 189 -8.21 5.05 2.09
C ASP A 189 -9.35 4.39 1.28
N VAL A 190 -9.30 3.08 1.11
CA VAL A 190 -10.39 2.30 0.48
C VAL A 190 -11.68 2.46 1.27
N THR A 191 -11.65 2.28 2.59
CA THR A 191 -12.86 2.33 3.43
C THR A 191 -13.46 3.73 3.50
N ARG A 192 -12.62 4.77 3.48
CA ARG A 192 -13.06 6.18 3.55
C ARG A 192 -13.63 6.66 2.23
N ARG A 193 -12.94 6.40 1.12
CA ARG A 193 -13.33 6.92 -0.21
C ARG A 193 -14.38 6.06 -0.89
N PHE A 194 -14.38 4.76 -0.62
CA PHE A 194 -15.23 3.79 -1.30
C PHE A 194 -16.03 2.90 -0.33
N PRO A 195 -16.74 3.46 0.67
CA PRO A 195 -17.36 2.69 1.74
C PRO A 195 -18.39 1.66 1.26
N LYS A 196 -19.01 1.85 0.09
CA LYS A 196 -20.00 0.91 -0.48
C LYS A 196 -19.39 -0.15 -1.40
N HIS A 197 -18.10 -0.04 -1.74
CA HIS A 197 -17.44 -0.96 -2.66
C HIS A 197 -17.15 -2.30 -1.97
N HIS A 198 -17.20 -3.41 -2.70
CA HIS A 198 -16.95 -4.74 -2.11
C HIS A 198 -15.56 -4.88 -1.46
N LYS A 199 -14.58 -4.08 -1.92
CA LYS A 199 -13.24 -3.99 -1.29
C LYS A 199 -13.20 -3.26 0.05
N ALA A 200 -14.21 -2.47 0.42
CA ALA A 200 -14.25 -1.82 1.73
C ALA A 200 -14.31 -2.85 2.87
N ALA A 201 -15.17 -3.86 2.74
CA ALA A 201 -15.23 -4.95 3.71
C ALA A 201 -13.91 -5.74 3.80
N ALA A 202 -13.30 -6.05 2.65
CA ALA A 202 -12.00 -6.72 2.61
C ALA A 202 -10.89 -5.86 3.25
N ALA A 203 -10.89 -4.54 2.99
CA ALA A 203 -9.95 -3.60 3.57
C ALA A 203 -10.11 -3.48 5.10
N LEU A 204 -11.34 -3.42 5.62
CA LEU A 204 -11.60 -3.44 7.07
C LEU A 204 -11.05 -4.70 7.72
N TYR A 205 -11.24 -5.86 7.09
CA TYR A 205 -10.71 -7.13 7.60
C TYR A 205 -9.18 -7.12 7.61
N LYS A 206 -8.56 -6.62 6.53
CA LYS A 206 -7.10 -6.49 6.44
C LYS A 206 -6.52 -5.51 7.45
N ILE A 207 -7.20 -4.40 7.73
CA ILE A 207 -6.82 -3.49 8.81
C ILE A 207 -6.81 -4.22 10.14
N ALA A 208 -7.85 -5.01 10.44
CA ALA A 208 -7.88 -5.81 11.66
C ALA A 208 -6.74 -6.84 11.73
N MET A 209 -6.43 -7.53 10.63
CA MET A 209 -5.28 -8.44 10.54
C MET A 209 -3.95 -7.73 10.80
N CYS A 210 -3.78 -6.50 10.27
CA CYS A 210 -2.59 -5.69 10.53
C CYS A 210 -2.44 -5.38 12.02
N TYR A 211 -3.51 -4.88 12.67
CA TYR A 211 -3.48 -4.61 14.11
C TYR A 211 -3.24 -5.87 14.93
N GLN A 212 -3.86 -7.00 14.57
CA GLN A 212 -3.60 -8.28 15.22
C GLN A 212 -2.12 -8.68 15.12
N ALA A 213 -1.52 -8.54 13.93
CA ALA A 213 -0.10 -8.84 13.72
C ALA A 213 0.84 -7.90 14.51
N MET A 214 0.38 -6.69 14.82
CA MET A 214 1.07 -5.73 15.69
C MET A 214 0.81 -5.96 17.19
N GLY A 215 -0.03 -6.93 17.57
CA GLY A 215 -0.42 -7.18 18.96
C GLY A 215 -1.53 -6.25 19.51
N GLU A 216 -2.05 -5.37 18.67
CA GLU A 216 -3.04 -4.34 18.99
C GLU A 216 -4.47 -4.91 18.96
N LYS A 217 -4.80 -5.78 19.93
CA LYS A 217 -6.08 -6.52 19.97
C LYS A 217 -7.31 -5.62 20.03
N ASP A 218 -7.24 -4.50 20.76
CA ASP A 218 -8.36 -3.56 20.90
C ASP A 218 -8.70 -2.88 19.57
N ASN A 219 -7.66 -2.44 18.85
CA ASN A 219 -7.80 -1.86 17.52
C ASN A 219 -8.31 -2.91 16.51
N ALA A 220 -7.76 -4.12 16.52
CA ALA A 220 -8.26 -5.20 15.67
C ALA A 220 -9.76 -5.46 15.92
N THR A 221 -10.16 -5.57 17.19
CA THR A 221 -11.56 -5.74 17.61
C THR A 221 -12.46 -4.63 17.11
N LEU A 222 -12.01 -3.38 17.17
CA LEU A 222 -12.76 -2.22 16.68
C LEU A 222 -13.07 -2.35 15.18
N TYR A 223 -12.07 -2.67 14.36
CA TYR A 223 -12.26 -2.79 12.91
C TYR A 223 -13.08 -4.03 12.50
N LEU A 224 -12.96 -5.15 13.23
CA LEU A 224 -13.82 -6.32 13.02
C LEU A 224 -15.29 -6.00 13.33
N ARG A 225 -15.56 -5.27 14.41
CA ARG A 225 -16.92 -4.84 14.74
C ARG A 225 -17.49 -3.87 13.69
N ALA A 226 -16.68 -2.94 13.20
CA ALA A 226 -17.07 -2.04 12.12
C ALA A 226 -17.45 -2.83 10.85
N LEU A 227 -16.62 -3.80 10.44
CA LEU A 227 -16.92 -4.69 9.31
C LEU A 227 -18.26 -5.41 9.50
N LEU A 228 -18.49 -6.01 10.66
CA LEU A 228 -19.71 -6.77 10.93
C LEU A 228 -20.95 -5.90 11.04
N LYS A 229 -20.81 -4.63 11.44
CA LYS A 229 -21.89 -3.65 11.49
C LYS A 229 -22.24 -3.14 10.09
N ASP A 230 -21.24 -2.72 9.33
CA ASP A 230 -21.45 -2.00 8.06
C ASP A 230 -21.55 -2.97 6.87
N HIS A 231 -20.95 -4.15 6.97
CA HIS A 231 -20.88 -5.17 5.92
C HIS A 231 -21.17 -6.61 6.44
N PRO A 232 -22.32 -6.84 7.11
CA PRO A 232 -22.61 -8.10 7.80
C PRO A 232 -22.67 -9.36 6.91
N LYS A 233 -22.98 -9.17 5.61
CA LYS A 233 -23.12 -10.24 4.60
C LYS A 233 -21.96 -10.30 3.62
N SER A 234 -20.88 -9.56 3.88
CA SER A 234 -19.70 -9.56 3.01
C SER A 234 -18.91 -10.87 3.09
N GLU A 235 -18.11 -11.13 2.06
CA GLU A 235 -17.23 -12.30 1.98
C GLU A 235 -16.33 -12.49 3.23
N PRO A 236 -15.66 -11.45 3.77
CA PRO A 236 -14.83 -11.63 4.97
C PRO A 236 -15.62 -11.71 6.29
N ALA A 237 -16.94 -11.49 6.30
CA ALA A 237 -17.71 -11.44 7.55
C ALA A 237 -17.65 -12.73 8.40
N PRO A 238 -17.69 -13.95 7.84
CA PRO A 238 -17.50 -15.17 8.63
C PRO A 238 -16.12 -15.24 9.28
N ALA A 239 -15.05 -14.89 8.54
CA ALA A 239 -13.69 -14.87 9.05
C ALA A 239 -13.52 -13.80 10.14
N ALA A 240 -14.14 -12.63 9.96
CA ALA A 240 -14.14 -11.56 10.94
C ALA A 240 -14.81 -11.96 12.27
N ARG A 241 -15.93 -12.69 12.23
CA ARG A 241 -16.58 -13.25 13.43
C ARG A 241 -15.67 -14.22 14.16
N LYS A 242 -15.01 -15.11 13.42
CA LYS A 242 -14.08 -16.10 13.99
C LYS A 242 -12.92 -15.41 14.71
N MET A 243 -12.25 -14.48 14.03
CA MET A 243 -11.13 -13.72 14.61
C MET A 243 -11.56 -12.91 15.83
N LEU A 244 -12.74 -12.30 15.80
CA LEU A 244 -13.27 -11.54 16.93
C LEU A 244 -13.48 -12.43 18.17
N ALA A 245 -13.90 -13.68 17.98
CA ALA A 245 -14.04 -14.64 19.07
C ALA A 245 -12.68 -15.06 19.65
N GLU A 246 -11.67 -15.27 18.79
CA GLU A 246 -10.29 -15.60 19.21
C GLU A 246 -9.60 -14.46 19.97
N LEU A 247 -9.93 -13.20 19.66
CA LEU A 247 -9.34 -12.03 20.32
C LEU A 247 -9.97 -11.72 21.69
N GLY A 248 -11.22 -12.17 21.92
CA GLY A 248 -11.96 -11.95 23.16
C GLY A 248 -11.96 -13.14 24.13
N GLY A 249 -11.29 -14.24 23.76
CA GLY A 249 -11.07 -15.42 24.60
C GLY A 249 -9.80 -15.35 25.43
#